data_AF-A0A7V2APZ5-F1
#
_entry.id   AF-A0A7V2APZ5-F1
#
_cell.length_a   1.000
_cell.length_b   1.000
_cell.length_c   1.000
_cell.angle_alpha   90.00
_cell.angle_beta   90.00
_cell.angle_gamma   90.00
#
_symmetry.space_group_name_H-M   'P 1'
#
loop_
_entity.id
_entity.type
_entity.pdbx_description
1 polymer ?
#
loop_
_entity_poly.entity_id
_entity_poly.type
_entity_poly.pdbx_seq_one_letter_code
_entity_poly.pdbx_strand_id
1 'polypeptide(L)'
;MIQIDDAGSGSFVGGTCIGIYRPGTNEYYFDIIPVEYYNKENLKKKLYLDEVVNIVSSAFSALKVPKSETIEICRGYMFEKLKKWLTENGYCWYCTQITGHIQDIVEKNFELYTLRLGLPEVYIKYTRYPFHFHKLLRWVYADYENRIQHCKVGWKCWARLDGKMPCESLEYIDIPNLYCLKCGKYIR
;
A
#
# COMPACT_ATOMS: atom_id res chain seq x y z
N MET A 1 24.19 -7.02 -3.54
CA MET A 1 23.03 -7.62 -2.87
C MET A 1 21.84 -6.70 -3.10
N ILE A 2 20.67 -7.26 -3.38
CA ILE A 2 19.40 -6.53 -3.53
C ILE A 2 18.46 -6.90 -2.38
N GLN A 3 17.70 -5.94 -1.88
CA GLN A 3 16.65 -6.14 -0.87
C GLN A 3 15.30 -5.73 -1.44
N ILE A 4 14.27 -6.54 -1.21
CA ILE A 4 12.90 -6.30 -1.69
C ILE A 4 11.92 -6.38 -0.52
N ASP A 5 11.10 -5.33 -0.38
CA ASP A 5 10.09 -5.21 0.68
C ASP A 5 8.80 -4.53 0.18
N ASP A 6 7.72 -4.64 0.95
CA ASP A 6 6.43 -4.02 0.64
C ASP A 6 5.89 -3.17 1.79
N ALA A 7 5.13 -2.12 1.44
CA ALA A 7 4.36 -1.34 2.40
C ALA A 7 2.94 -1.07 1.89
N GLY A 8 2.00 -1.00 2.83
CA GLY A 8 0.60 -0.71 2.53
C GLY A 8 -0.22 -1.93 2.13
N SER A 9 0.34 -3.14 2.06
CA SER A 9 -0.42 -4.38 1.84
C SER A 9 -1.51 -4.59 2.90
N GLY A 10 -1.30 -4.11 4.13
CA GLY A 10 -2.29 -4.08 5.22
C GLY A 10 -3.30 -2.92 5.20
N SER A 11 -3.11 -1.92 4.34
CA SER A 11 -4.00 -0.76 4.20
C SER A 11 -5.05 -1.03 3.11
N PHE A 12 -6.31 -0.68 3.37
CA PHE A 12 -7.36 -0.73 2.35
C PHE A 12 -7.45 0.57 1.54
N VAL A 13 -6.81 1.66 1.97
CA VAL A 13 -6.68 2.92 1.22
C VAL A 13 -5.29 2.97 0.57
N GLY A 14 -5.26 3.36 -0.70
CA GLY A 14 -4.08 3.37 -1.54
C GLY A 14 -3.72 1.99 -2.08
N GLY A 15 -2.78 1.95 -3.02
CA GLY A 15 -2.18 0.72 -3.55
C GLY A 15 -1.25 0.03 -2.55
N THR A 16 -0.33 -0.77 -3.06
CA THR A 16 0.75 -1.37 -2.25
C THR A 16 2.08 -0.96 -2.85
N CYS A 17 2.94 -0.36 -2.04
CA CYS A 17 4.29 0.03 -2.44
C CYS A 17 5.19 -1.21 -2.45
N ILE A 18 5.93 -1.40 -3.53
CA ILE A 18 6.99 -2.40 -3.66
C ILE A 18 8.30 -1.63 -3.78
N GLY A 19 9.23 -1.91 -2.88
CA GLY A 19 10.55 -1.28 -2.87
C GLY A 19 11.65 -2.27 -3.17
N ILE A 20 12.62 -1.81 -3.97
CA ILE A 20 13.84 -2.53 -4.32
C ILE A 20 15.00 -1.62 -3.96
N TYR A 21 15.95 -2.14 -3.20
CA TYR A 21 17.13 -1.40 -2.77
C TYR A 21 18.40 -2.18 -2.99
N ARG A 22 19.43 -1.49 -3.49
CA ARG A 22 20.79 -2.01 -3.61
C ARG A 22 21.71 -1.28 -2.63
N PRO A 23 21.97 -1.83 -1.43
CA PRO A 23 22.83 -1.20 -0.44
C PRO A 23 24.23 -0.85 -0.95
N GLY A 24 24.82 -1.68 -1.82
CA GLY A 24 26.18 -1.49 -2.31
C GLY A 24 26.40 -0.23 -3.15
N THR A 25 25.36 0.26 -3.82
CA THR A 25 25.41 1.45 -4.71
C THR A 25 24.46 2.55 -4.26
N ASN A 26 23.70 2.33 -3.19
CA ASN A 26 22.66 3.22 -2.70
C ASN A 26 21.59 3.55 -3.75
N GLU A 27 21.28 2.59 -4.62
CA GLU A 27 20.25 2.73 -5.65
C GLU A 27 18.91 2.23 -5.15
N TYR A 28 17.84 2.92 -5.52
CA TYR A 28 16.48 2.58 -5.13
C TYR A 28 15.55 2.55 -6.33
N TYR A 29 14.56 1.67 -6.27
CA TYR A 29 13.43 1.65 -7.19
C TYR A 29 12.17 1.38 -6.38
N PHE A 30 11.12 2.16 -6.61
CA PHE A 30 9.81 1.98 -5.98
C PHE A 30 8.72 2.07 -7.02
N ASP A 31 7.69 1.27 -6.84
CA ASP A 31 6.46 1.42 -7.60
C ASP A 31 5.25 1.02 -6.76
N ILE A 32 4.07 1.44 -7.18
CA ILE A 32 2.81 1.18 -6.51
C ILE A 32 2.01 0.19 -7.34
N ILE A 33 1.64 -0.94 -6.74
CA ILE A 33 0.59 -1.80 -7.29
C ILE A 33 -0.72 -1.02 -7.24
N PRO A 34 -1.35 -0.71 -8.38
CA PRO A 34 -2.56 0.09 -8.42
C PRO A 34 -3.74 -0.58 -7.71
N VAL A 35 -4.69 0.21 -7.20
CA VAL A 35 -5.86 -0.27 -6.44
C VAL A 35 -6.80 -1.14 -7.28
N GLU A 36 -6.75 -0.99 -8.59
CA GLU A 36 -7.47 -1.75 -9.60
C GLU A 36 -7.12 -3.24 -9.55
N TYR A 37 -5.90 -3.59 -9.14
CA TYR A 37 -5.47 -4.98 -8.93
C TYR A 37 -6.11 -5.62 -7.68
N TYR A 38 -6.75 -4.81 -6.84
CA TYR A 38 -7.43 -5.22 -5.62
C TYR A 38 -8.96 -5.09 -5.71
N ASN A 39 -9.54 -4.97 -6.90
CA ASN A 39 -10.98 -5.07 -7.07
C ASN A 39 -11.50 -6.51 -6.80
N LYS A 40 -12.82 -6.69 -6.72
CA LYS A 40 -13.45 -7.99 -6.36
C LYS A 40 -13.01 -9.16 -7.25
N GLU A 41 -12.74 -8.92 -8.53
CA GLU A 41 -12.33 -9.96 -9.49
C GLU A 41 -10.82 -10.21 -9.46
N ASN A 42 -10.04 -9.13 -9.56
CA ASN A 42 -8.58 -9.17 -9.63
C ASN A 42 -7.96 -9.70 -8.34
N LEU A 43 -8.55 -9.38 -7.18
CA LEU A 43 -8.12 -9.91 -5.90
C LEU A 43 -8.28 -11.43 -5.82
N LYS A 44 -9.39 -11.99 -6.35
CA LYS A 44 -9.62 -13.44 -6.41
C LYS A 44 -8.59 -14.14 -7.29
N LYS A 45 -8.25 -13.53 -8.44
CA LYS A 45 -7.22 -14.01 -9.36
C LYS A 45 -5.79 -13.78 -8.84
N LYS A 46 -5.64 -13.03 -7.73
CA LYS A 46 -4.37 -12.58 -7.15
C LYS A 46 -3.46 -11.85 -8.17
N LEU A 47 -4.03 -11.02 -9.05
CA LEU A 47 -3.27 -10.31 -10.08
C LEU A 47 -2.22 -9.35 -9.50
N TYR A 48 -2.44 -8.85 -8.29
CA TYR A 48 -1.45 -8.04 -7.58
C TYR A 48 -0.12 -8.77 -7.38
N LEU A 49 -0.11 -10.11 -7.31
CA LEU A 49 1.14 -10.88 -7.21
C LEU A 49 1.88 -10.94 -8.55
N ASP A 50 1.17 -10.91 -9.68
CA ASP A 50 1.78 -10.78 -11.00
C ASP A 50 2.38 -9.39 -11.17
N GLU A 51 1.69 -8.37 -10.66
CA GLU A 51 2.16 -7.00 -10.71
C GLU A 51 3.45 -6.78 -9.91
N VAL A 52 3.64 -7.48 -8.79
CA VAL A 52 4.94 -7.52 -8.09
C VAL A 52 6.05 -7.98 -9.03
N VAL A 53 5.80 -9.02 -9.83
CA VAL A 53 6.80 -9.53 -10.79
C VAL A 53 7.10 -8.49 -11.86
N ASN A 54 6.09 -7.81 -12.40
CA ASN A 54 6.25 -6.75 -13.39
C ASN A 54 7.11 -5.59 -12.85
N ILE A 55 6.80 -5.13 -11.64
CA ILE A 55 7.54 -4.05 -10.96
C ILE A 55 9.00 -4.46 -10.74
N VAL A 56 9.25 -5.65 -10.18
CA VAL A 56 10.61 -6.12 -9.89
C VAL A 56 11.40 -6.38 -11.17
N SER A 57 10.77 -6.93 -12.21
CA SER A 57 11.40 -7.11 -13.53
C SER A 57 11.84 -5.76 -14.11
N SER A 58 10.97 -4.75 -14.06
CA SER A 58 11.28 -3.39 -14.51
C SER A 58 12.42 -2.76 -13.70
N ALA A 59 12.39 -2.93 -12.38
CA ALA A 59 13.46 -2.50 -11.48
C ALA A 59 14.79 -3.17 -11.82
N PHE A 60 14.79 -4.47 -12.09
CA PHE A 60 16.00 -5.22 -12.41
C PHE A 60 16.60 -4.79 -13.74
N SER A 61 15.76 -4.48 -14.74
CA SER A 61 16.22 -3.88 -15.99
C SER A 61 16.80 -2.48 -15.78
N ALA A 62 16.13 -1.62 -15.01
CA ALA A 62 16.57 -0.25 -14.73
C ALA A 62 17.90 -0.20 -13.96
N LEU A 63 18.02 -1.03 -12.92
CA LEU A 63 19.20 -1.13 -12.05
C LEU A 63 20.28 -2.06 -12.63
N LYS A 64 20.03 -2.68 -13.79
CA LYS A 64 20.92 -3.64 -14.45
C LYS A 64 21.41 -4.73 -13.49
N VAL A 65 20.48 -5.39 -12.80
CA VAL A 65 20.78 -6.41 -11.78
C VAL A 65 21.38 -7.66 -12.43
N PRO A 66 22.63 -8.03 -12.13
CA PRO A 66 23.23 -9.26 -12.64
C PRO A 66 22.69 -10.48 -11.89
N LYS A 67 22.65 -11.64 -12.56
CA LYS A 67 22.18 -12.91 -11.98
C LYS A 67 23.01 -13.39 -10.78
N SER A 68 24.28 -12.99 -10.73
CA SER A 68 25.21 -13.31 -9.65
C SER A 68 24.93 -12.55 -8.35
N GLU A 69 24.10 -11.51 -8.39
CA GLU A 69 23.78 -10.71 -7.22
C GLU A 69 22.68 -11.40 -6.40
N THR A 70 22.96 -11.63 -5.11
CA THR A 70 21.98 -12.25 -4.20
C THR A 70 20.83 -11.29 -3.88
N ILE A 71 19.61 -11.82 -3.88
CA ILE A 71 18.38 -11.09 -3.60
C ILE A 71 17.78 -11.56 -2.28
N GLU A 72 17.62 -10.63 -1.36
CA GLU A 72 16.91 -10.79 -0.10
C GLU A 72 15.46 -10.33 -0.27
N ILE A 73 14.52 -11.18 0.15
CA ILE A 73 13.08 -10.90 0.02
C ILE A 73 12.44 -10.97 1.40
N CYS A 74 11.57 -10.01 1.70
CA CYS A 74 10.72 -10.07 2.88
C CYS A 74 9.88 -11.36 2.90
N ARG A 75 9.56 -11.85 4.11
CA ARG A 75 8.75 -13.06 4.31
C ARG A 75 7.26 -12.87 3.97
N GLY A 76 6.84 -11.65 3.62
CA GLY A 76 5.47 -11.31 3.25
C GLY A 76 4.90 -12.16 2.12
N TYR A 77 3.57 -12.33 2.14
CA TYR A 77 2.84 -13.10 1.13
C TYR A 77 2.87 -12.44 -0.25
N MET A 78 3.17 -11.13 -0.32
CA MET A 78 3.24 -10.36 -1.56
C MET A 78 4.23 -10.92 -2.59
N PHE A 79 5.23 -11.70 -2.13
CA PHE A 79 6.31 -12.18 -2.98
C PHE A 79 6.17 -13.63 -3.43
N GLU A 80 5.01 -14.28 -3.25
CA GLU A 80 4.80 -15.69 -3.62
C GLU A 80 5.12 -15.99 -5.09
N LYS A 81 4.61 -15.18 -6.03
CA LYS A 81 4.90 -15.35 -7.47
C LYS A 81 6.31 -14.90 -7.85
N LEU A 82 6.81 -13.84 -7.21
CA LEU A 82 8.17 -13.35 -7.42
C LEU A 82 9.23 -14.43 -7.15
N LYS A 83 9.07 -15.19 -6.06
CA LYS A 83 9.98 -16.30 -5.72
C LYS A 83 10.11 -17.32 -6.83
N LYS A 84 8.99 -17.68 -7.48
CA LYS A 84 8.98 -18.60 -8.63
C LYS A 84 9.68 -17.99 -9.83
N TRP A 85 9.32 -16.75 -10.18
CA TRP A 85 9.93 -16.03 -11.30
C TRP A 85 11.46 -15.90 -11.14
N LEU A 86 11.94 -15.61 -9.93
CA LEU A 86 13.37 -15.50 -9.66
C LEU A 86 14.11 -16.82 -9.90
N THR A 87 13.56 -17.93 -9.41
CA THR A 87 14.11 -19.28 -9.64
C THR A 87 14.12 -19.63 -11.13
N GLU A 88 13.00 -19.43 -11.84
CA GLU A 88 12.87 -19.70 -13.28
C GLU A 88 13.83 -18.85 -14.12
N ASN A 89 14.15 -17.64 -13.65
CA ASN A 89 15.09 -16.73 -14.31
C ASN A 89 16.54 -16.90 -13.82
N GLY A 90 16.85 -17.88 -12.98
CA GLY A 90 18.22 -18.19 -12.55
C GLY A 90 18.85 -17.16 -11.61
N TYR A 91 18.05 -16.43 -10.84
CA TYR A 91 18.56 -15.54 -9.79
C TYR A 91 18.80 -16.29 -8.48
N CYS A 92 19.85 -15.91 -7.74
CA CYS A 92 20.09 -16.38 -6.38
C CYS A 92 19.28 -15.56 -5.37
N TRP A 93 18.36 -16.19 -4.63
CA TRP A 93 17.51 -15.49 -3.66
C TRP A 93 17.24 -16.29 -2.38
N TYR A 94 16.91 -15.59 -1.29
CA TYR A 94 16.37 -16.19 -0.07
C TYR A 94 15.40 -15.25 0.65
N CYS A 95 14.54 -15.83 1.50
CA CYS A 95 13.65 -15.05 2.36
C CYS A 95 14.35 -14.69 3.67
N THR A 96 14.29 -13.41 4.04
CA THR A 96 14.79 -12.93 5.32
C THR A 96 13.80 -11.97 5.96
N GLN A 97 13.99 -11.70 7.25
CA GLN A 97 13.30 -10.58 7.86
C GLN A 97 14.03 -9.32 7.42
N ILE A 98 13.41 -8.57 6.51
CA ILE A 98 13.91 -7.27 6.10
C ILE A 98 13.68 -6.31 7.28
N THR A 99 14.75 -5.66 7.72
CA THR A 99 14.74 -4.67 8.80
C THR A 99 15.71 -3.55 8.46
N GLY A 100 15.57 -2.41 9.12
CA GLY A 100 16.46 -1.26 8.94
C GLY A 100 16.12 -0.43 7.71
N HIS A 101 17.14 0.07 7.03
CA HIS A 101 16.99 1.22 6.13
C HIS A 101 15.96 1.04 5.01
N ILE A 102 15.89 -0.13 4.37
CA ILE A 102 14.92 -0.36 3.30
C ILE A 102 13.47 -0.34 3.82
N GLN A 103 13.22 -0.91 5.00
CA GLN A 103 11.90 -0.90 5.62
C GLN A 103 11.45 0.56 5.85
N ASP A 104 12.32 1.38 6.43
CA ASP A 104 12.05 2.80 6.70
C ASP A 104 11.71 3.55 5.41
N ILE A 105 12.43 3.27 4.32
CA ILE A 105 12.21 3.94 3.04
C ILE A 105 10.94 3.46 2.36
N VAL A 106 10.63 2.15 2.36
CA VAL A 106 9.40 1.63 1.74
C VAL A 106 8.18 2.17 2.49
N GLU A 107 8.22 2.16 3.83
CA GLU A 107 7.18 2.74 4.68
C GLU A 107 7.03 4.25 4.42
N LYS A 108 8.14 5.00 4.34
CA LYS A 108 8.09 6.44 4.06
C LYS A 108 7.55 6.76 2.68
N ASN A 109 7.91 5.97 1.65
CA ASN A 109 7.36 6.15 0.30
C ASN A 109 5.86 5.87 0.27
N PHE A 110 5.38 4.87 1.00
CA PHE A 110 3.96 4.61 1.15
C PHE A 110 3.24 5.76 1.89
N GLU A 111 3.84 6.32 2.94
CA GLU A 111 3.32 7.50 3.64
C GLU A 111 3.20 8.69 2.68
N LEU A 112 4.25 9.02 1.93
CA LEU A 112 4.23 10.12 0.96
C LEU A 112 3.20 9.88 -0.15
N TYR A 113 3.07 8.64 -0.62
CA TYR A 113 2.06 8.27 -1.59
C TYR A 113 0.64 8.49 -1.06
N THR A 114 0.34 8.06 0.17
CA THR A 114 -0.99 8.24 0.77
C THR A 114 -1.30 9.70 1.11
N LEU A 115 -0.29 10.50 1.49
CA LEU A 115 -0.43 11.97 1.60
C LEU A 115 -0.85 12.59 0.27
N ARG A 116 -0.27 12.15 -0.86
CA ARG A 116 -0.64 12.63 -2.20
C ARG A 116 -2.07 12.27 -2.61
N LEU A 117 -2.62 11.19 -2.07
CA LEU A 117 -4.04 10.84 -2.23
C LEU A 117 -4.98 11.74 -1.39
N GLY A 118 -4.42 12.61 -0.54
CA GLY A 118 -5.18 13.50 0.34
C GLY A 118 -5.50 12.90 1.71
N LEU A 119 -4.85 11.78 2.09
CA LEU A 119 -4.98 11.23 3.43
C LEU A 119 -4.20 12.09 4.43
N PRO A 120 -4.79 12.58 5.53
CA PRO A 120 -4.06 13.39 6.50
C PRO A 120 -2.95 12.61 7.22
N GLU A 121 -1.84 13.24 7.56
CA GLU A 121 -0.70 12.61 8.25
C GLU A 121 -1.11 11.88 9.55
N VAL A 122 -2.03 12.50 10.30
CA VAL A 122 -2.61 11.94 11.54
C VAL A 122 -3.38 10.63 11.33
N TYR A 123 -3.75 10.32 10.09
CA TYR A 123 -4.46 9.11 9.70
C TYR A 123 -3.51 8.05 9.14
N ILE A 124 -2.28 8.42 8.78
CA ILE A 124 -1.27 7.51 8.23
C ILE A 124 -0.47 6.84 9.35
N LYS A 125 -0.11 7.59 10.40
CA LYS A 125 0.64 7.03 11.54
C LYS A 125 -0.16 5.89 12.19
N TYR A 126 0.46 4.72 12.24
CA TYR A 126 -0.16 3.49 12.73
C TYR A 126 -0.60 3.67 14.20
N THR A 127 -1.92 3.71 14.41
CA THR A 127 -2.53 3.52 15.73
C THR A 127 -3.09 2.11 15.80
N ARG A 128 -3.11 1.46 16.97
CA ARG A 128 -3.58 0.07 17.16
C ARG A 128 -4.73 -0.32 16.20
N TYR A 129 -4.54 -1.46 15.51
CA TYR A 129 -5.25 -1.95 14.31
C TYR A 129 -6.77 -1.66 14.18
N PRO A 130 -7.63 -1.82 15.21
CA PRO A 130 -9.06 -1.56 15.04
C PRO A 130 -9.37 -0.07 14.79
N PHE A 131 -8.64 0.82 15.47
CA PHE A 131 -8.88 2.26 15.39
C PHE A 131 -8.40 2.85 14.06
N HIS A 132 -7.36 2.28 13.46
CA HIS A 132 -6.85 2.73 12.17
C HIS A 132 -7.83 2.46 11.03
N PHE A 133 -8.46 1.27 11.01
CA PHE A 133 -9.50 0.96 10.02
C PHE A 133 -10.66 1.98 10.06
N HIS A 134 -11.22 2.23 11.25
CA HIS A 134 -12.33 3.17 11.38
C HIS A 134 -11.97 4.62 11.04
N LYS A 135 -10.72 5.04 11.33
CA LYS A 135 -10.21 6.36 10.91
C LYS A 135 -10.19 6.48 9.39
N LEU A 136 -9.57 5.53 8.70
CA LEU A 136 -9.54 5.51 7.23
C LEU A 136 -10.97 5.48 6.66
N LEU A 137 -11.86 4.69 7.27
CA LEU A 137 -13.25 4.59 6.81
C LEU A 137 -13.98 5.93 6.92
N ARG A 138 -13.81 6.65 8.03
CA ARG A 138 -14.34 8.01 8.22
C ARG A 138 -13.83 8.97 7.16
N TRP A 139 -12.54 8.89 6.81
CA TRP A 139 -11.99 9.70 5.72
C TRP A 139 -12.64 9.35 4.38
N VAL A 140 -12.78 8.07 4.04
CA VAL A 140 -13.45 7.69 2.79
C VAL A 140 -14.91 8.18 2.76
N TYR A 141 -15.69 7.92 3.80
CA TYR A 141 -17.11 8.27 3.84
C TYR A 141 -17.38 9.79 3.88
N ALA A 142 -16.43 10.59 4.35
CA ALA A 142 -16.55 12.05 4.32
C ALA A 142 -16.53 12.63 2.88
N ASP A 143 -16.07 11.88 1.89
CA ASP A 143 -16.11 12.25 0.48
C ASP A 143 -16.16 10.98 -0.40
N TYR A 144 -17.20 10.17 -0.17
CA TYR A 144 -17.27 8.80 -0.65
C TYR A 144 -17.05 8.68 -2.15
N GLU A 145 -17.74 9.50 -2.95
CA GLU A 145 -17.68 9.47 -4.41
C GLU A 145 -16.26 9.67 -4.95
N ASN A 146 -15.49 10.59 -4.35
CA ASN A 146 -14.14 10.91 -4.80
C ASN A 146 -13.08 9.98 -4.20
N ARG A 147 -13.33 9.38 -3.04
CA ARG A 147 -12.32 8.61 -2.28
C ARG A 147 -12.44 7.10 -2.43
N ILE A 148 -13.61 6.58 -2.81
CA ILE A 148 -13.80 5.13 -2.98
C ILE A 148 -12.89 4.55 -4.06
N GLN A 149 -12.60 5.32 -5.12
CA GLN A 149 -11.68 4.92 -6.18
C GLN A 149 -10.24 4.70 -5.69
N HIS A 150 -9.85 5.24 -4.53
CA HIS A 150 -8.53 5.03 -3.95
C HIS A 150 -8.49 3.79 -3.03
N CYS A 151 -9.54 2.98 -2.98
CA CYS A 151 -9.65 1.88 -2.04
C CYS A 151 -9.50 0.50 -2.70
N LYS A 152 -8.96 -0.45 -1.96
CA LYS A 152 -8.88 -1.88 -2.29
C LYS A 152 -10.24 -2.56 -2.10
N VAL A 153 -11.22 -2.23 -2.95
CA VAL A 153 -12.64 -2.59 -2.80
C VAL A 153 -12.94 -4.10 -2.80
N GLY A 154 -12.01 -4.96 -3.24
CA GLY A 154 -12.16 -6.41 -3.17
C GLY A 154 -12.02 -7.01 -1.78
N TRP A 155 -11.55 -6.24 -0.79
CA TRP A 155 -11.32 -6.75 0.57
C TRP A 155 -12.62 -7.16 1.27
N LYS A 156 -12.55 -8.18 2.14
CA LYS A 156 -13.70 -8.71 2.88
C LYS A 156 -14.40 -7.66 3.76
N CYS A 157 -13.69 -6.63 4.22
CA CYS A 157 -14.29 -5.54 4.99
C CYS A 157 -15.32 -4.76 4.17
N TRP A 158 -15.08 -4.56 2.87
CA TRP A 158 -16.00 -3.89 1.96
C TRP A 158 -17.25 -4.70 1.68
N ALA A 159 -17.18 -6.03 1.72
CA ALA A 159 -18.38 -6.87 1.58
C ALA A 159 -19.46 -6.59 2.64
N ARG A 160 -19.08 -6.09 3.82
CA ARG A 160 -20.03 -5.69 4.90
C ARG A 160 -20.59 -4.28 4.71
N LEU A 161 -19.97 -3.50 3.83
CA LEU A 161 -20.28 -2.12 3.50
C LEU A 161 -20.92 -2.00 2.11
N ASP A 162 -20.95 -3.08 1.34
CA ASP A 162 -21.55 -3.16 0.02
C ASP A 162 -23.02 -2.70 0.10
N GLY A 163 -23.39 -1.70 -0.72
CA GLY A 163 -24.71 -1.09 -0.71
C GLY A 163 -25.00 -0.10 0.42
N LYS A 164 -24.06 0.14 1.35
CA LYS A 164 -24.20 1.17 2.40
C LYS A 164 -23.67 2.51 1.91
N MET A 165 -24.53 3.27 1.26
CA MET A 165 -24.25 4.65 0.88
C MET A 165 -24.32 5.57 2.11
N PRO A 166 -23.48 6.62 2.17
CA PRO A 166 -23.66 7.67 3.16
C PRO A 166 -25.06 8.29 3.03
N CYS A 167 -25.69 8.56 4.16
CA CYS A 167 -26.91 9.38 4.25
C CYS A 167 -26.52 10.75 4.76
N GLU A 168 -27.09 11.80 4.18
CA GLU A 168 -26.86 13.17 4.63
C GLU A 168 -28.00 13.58 5.59
N SER A 169 -27.62 14.04 6.79
CA SER A 169 -28.54 14.62 7.76
C SER A 169 -27.98 15.93 8.30
N LEU A 170 -28.88 16.78 8.79
CA LEU A 170 -28.54 18.04 9.46
C LEU A 170 -28.81 17.89 10.96
N GLU A 171 -27.79 18.13 11.77
CA GLU A 171 -27.87 18.07 13.23
C GLU A 171 -27.09 19.24 13.85
N TYR A 172 -27.51 19.65 15.05
CA TYR A 172 -26.77 20.62 15.85
C TYR A 172 -25.73 19.87 16.68
N ILE A 173 -24.46 20.26 16.53
CA ILE A 173 -23.34 19.66 17.22
C ILE A 173 -22.73 20.73 18.14
N ASP A 174 -22.71 20.47 19.44
CA ASP A 174 -22.04 21.32 20.44
C ASP A 174 -20.79 20.59 20.96
N ILE A 175 -19.80 20.44 20.07
CA ILE A 175 -18.52 19.78 20.38
C ILE A 175 -17.38 20.76 20.07
N PRO A 176 -16.52 21.10 21.05
CA PRO A 176 -15.38 21.95 20.79
C PRO A 176 -14.34 21.24 19.91
N ASN A 177 -13.56 22.01 19.15
CA ASN A 177 -12.47 21.52 18.30
C ASN A 177 -12.88 20.56 17.17
N LEU A 178 -13.99 20.87 16.49
CA LEU A 178 -14.45 20.07 15.36
C LEU A 178 -13.70 20.43 14.08
N TYR A 179 -13.28 19.41 13.32
CA TYR A 179 -12.64 19.58 12.01
C TYR A 179 -13.47 18.85 10.94
N CYS A 180 -13.63 19.49 9.79
CA CYS A 180 -14.31 18.88 8.65
C CYS A 180 -13.48 17.71 8.11
N LEU A 181 -14.03 16.50 8.12
CA LEU A 181 -13.37 15.31 7.57
C LEU A 181 -13.28 15.31 6.03
N LYS A 182 -14.04 16.19 5.37
CA LYS A 182 -13.96 16.37 3.91
C LYS A 182 -12.81 17.30 3.53
N CYS A 183 -12.74 18.51 4.07
CA CYS A 183 -11.74 19.52 3.66
C CYS A 183 -10.62 19.78 4.68
N GLY A 184 -10.65 19.16 5.86
CA GLY A 184 -9.65 19.32 6.93
C GLY A 184 -9.73 20.65 7.67
N LYS A 185 -10.65 21.56 7.32
CA LYS A 185 -10.77 22.87 7.95
C LYS A 185 -11.45 22.79 9.32
N TYR A 186 -11.03 23.65 10.23
CA TYR A 186 -11.68 23.86 11.51
C TYR A 186 -13.12 24.35 11.32
N ILE A 187 -14.08 23.74 12.01
CA ILE A 187 -15.49 24.14 12.04
C ILE A 187 -15.66 25.05 13.25
N ARG A 188 -16.02 26.32 12.98
CA ARG A 188 -16.25 27.35 13.99
C ARG A 188 -17.68 27.31 14.50
#